data_AF-N8WQM2-F1
#
_entry.id   AF-N8WQM2-F1
#
_cell.length_a   1.000
_cell.length_b   1.000
_cell.length_c   1.000
_cell.angle_alpha   90.00
_cell.angle_beta   90.00
_cell.angle_gamma   90.00
#
_symmetry.space_group_name_H-M   'P 1'
#
loop_
_entity.id
_entity.type
_entity.pdbx_description
1 polymer ?
#
loop_
_entity_poly.entity_id
_entity_poly.type
_entity_poly.pdbx_seq_one_letter_code
_entity_poly.pdbx_strand_id
1 'polypeptide(L)'
;MAYTDEQIDQKFQEVAKKDCTYNVCEINEILKDKISKDFFNRKMIEVNEKIEDAKTEVIDNLESEDTDKALSANQGRILNERIDSINASGVEMVDALDSEDTDKALTANQGRVLNEKIEALGQIPASVEVVDNLESVDVDKPLSANQGRILKEMVENNVGGGGSSVEVVDSFDSTDTTKALSANRGRLLNDAIGDISTALTQILG
;
A
#
# COMPACT_ATOMS: atom_id res chain seq x y z
N MET A 1 -70.43 6.68 -110.01
CA MET A 1 -70.56 5.41 -109.28
C MET A 1 -70.42 5.72 -107.80
N ALA A 2 -71.54 5.71 -107.07
CA ALA A 2 -71.53 5.86 -105.61
C ALA A 2 -71.03 4.55 -104.99
N TYR A 3 -70.17 4.65 -103.99
CA TYR A 3 -69.74 3.48 -103.22
C TYR A 3 -70.93 2.87 -102.49
N THR A 4 -70.97 1.55 -102.44
CA THR A 4 -71.97 0.80 -101.64
C THR A 4 -71.63 0.92 -100.16
N ASP A 5 -72.64 0.90 -99.28
CA ASP A 5 -72.43 1.04 -97.83
C ASP A 5 -71.43 0.02 -97.27
N GLU A 6 -71.39 -1.18 -97.87
CA GLU A 6 -70.44 -2.25 -97.53
C GLU A 6 -68.99 -1.88 -97.88
N GLN A 7 -68.77 -1.15 -98.96
CA GLN A 7 -67.44 -0.66 -99.34
C GLN A 7 -66.99 0.51 -98.45
N ILE A 8 -67.93 1.32 -97.95
CA ILE A 8 -67.63 2.39 -96.99
C ILE A 8 -67.24 1.79 -95.65
N ASP A 9 -67.95 0.76 -95.20
CA ASP A 9 -67.66 0.08 -93.93
C ASP A 9 -66.33 -0.70 -93.97
N GLN A 10 -66.03 -1.36 -95.10
CA GLN A 10 -64.72 -1.97 -95.32
C GLN A 10 -63.59 -0.95 -95.32
N LYS A 11 -63.77 0.21 -95.94
CA LYS A 11 -62.79 1.32 -95.91
C LYS A 11 -62.61 1.89 -94.51
N PHE A 12 -63.69 2.02 -93.73
CA PHE A 12 -63.62 2.44 -92.32
C PHE A 12 -62.85 1.43 -91.46
N GLN A 13 -63.09 0.14 -91.64
CA GLN A 13 -62.35 -0.94 -90.97
C GLN A 13 -60.86 -0.98 -91.40
N GLU A 14 -60.56 -0.67 -92.66
CA GLU A 14 -59.19 -0.62 -93.19
C GLU A 14 -58.42 0.60 -92.66
N VAL A 15 -59.08 1.76 -92.52
CA VAL A 15 -58.52 2.98 -91.93
C VAL A 15 -58.34 2.82 -90.41
N ALA A 16 -59.30 2.22 -89.71
CA ALA A 16 -59.17 1.91 -88.27
C ALA A 16 -58.01 0.94 -87.98
N LYS A 17 -57.71 0.02 -88.89
CA LYS A 17 -56.51 -0.85 -88.82
C LYS A 17 -55.22 -0.12 -89.18
N LYS A 18 -55.26 0.90 -90.04
CA LYS A 18 -54.11 1.76 -90.38
C LYS A 18 -53.80 2.82 -89.32
N ASP A 19 -54.77 3.30 -88.56
CA ASP A 19 -54.48 4.12 -87.36
C ASP A 19 -53.93 3.27 -86.20
N CYS A 20 -53.95 1.94 -86.33
CA CYS A 20 -53.30 0.99 -85.44
C CYS A 20 -51.84 0.69 -85.83
N THR A 21 -51.18 1.56 -86.61
CA THR A 21 -49.74 1.39 -86.96
C THR A 21 -48.80 1.73 -85.78
N TYR A 22 -49.37 2.18 -84.66
CA TYR A 22 -48.80 2.01 -83.33
C TYR A 22 -49.80 1.18 -82.52
N ASN A 23 -49.70 -0.14 -82.64
CA ASN A 23 -50.53 -1.08 -81.91
C ASN A 23 -50.52 -0.71 -80.42
N VAL A 24 -51.68 -0.37 -79.85
CA VAL A 24 -51.85 -0.11 -78.41
C VAL A 24 -51.23 -1.25 -77.57
N CYS A 25 -51.23 -2.48 -78.11
CA CYS A 25 -50.57 -3.65 -77.53
C CYS A 25 -49.03 -3.54 -77.48
N GLU A 26 -48.38 -3.07 -78.56
CA GLU A 26 -46.92 -2.95 -78.64
C GLU A 26 -46.41 -1.80 -77.78
N ILE A 27 -47.15 -0.68 -77.75
CA ILE A 27 -46.92 0.41 -76.79
C ILE A 27 -47.06 -0.08 -75.35
N ASN A 28 -48.06 -0.91 -75.05
CA ASN A 28 -48.26 -1.49 -73.71
C ASN A 28 -47.10 -2.38 -73.28
N GLU A 29 -46.57 -3.23 -74.16
CA GLU A 29 -45.41 -4.08 -73.83
C GLU A 29 -44.14 -3.24 -73.61
N ILE A 30 -43.90 -2.22 -74.43
CA ILE A 30 -42.78 -1.27 -74.24
C ILE A 30 -42.92 -0.49 -72.93
N LEU A 31 -44.14 -0.04 -72.58
CA LEU A 31 -44.42 0.66 -71.32
C LEU A 31 -44.22 -0.27 -70.12
N LYS A 32 -44.69 -1.52 -70.18
CA LYS A 32 -44.44 -2.51 -69.13
C LYS A 32 -42.95 -2.73 -68.90
N ASP A 33 -42.17 -2.91 -69.97
CA ASP A 33 -40.72 -3.08 -69.89
C ASP A 33 -40.03 -1.84 -69.30
N LYS A 34 -40.38 -0.63 -69.76
CA LYS A 34 -39.84 0.63 -69.22
C LYS A 34 -40.21 0.84 -67.75
N ILE A 35 -41.47 0.66 -67.39
CA ILE A 35 -41.95 0.78 -66.00
C ILE A 35 -41.23 -0.25 -65.11
N SER A 36 -41.03 -1.48 -65.59
CA SER A 36 -40.32 -2.52 -64.87
C SER A 36 -38.84 -2.17 -64.67
N LYS A 37 -38.16 -1.66 -65.71
CA LYS A 37 -36.77 -1.19 -65.64
C LYS A 37 -36.60 0.03 -64.73
N ASP A 38 -37.49 1.00 -64.81
CA ASP A 38 -37.47 2.21 -63.97
C ASP A 38 -37.74 1.84 -62.50
N PHE A 39 -38.68 0.92 -62.26
CA PHE A 39 -38.92 0.38 -60.93
C PHE A 39 -37.69 -0.34 -60.39
N PHE A 40 -37.08 -1.21 -61.19
CA PHE A 40 -35.87 -1.94 -60.80
C PHE A 40 -34.70 -0.99 -60.51
N ASN A 41 -34.43 -0.04 -61.41
CA ASN A 41 -33.37 0.95 -61.24
C ASN A 41 -33.57 1.79 -59.98
N ARG A 42 -34.80 2.23 -59.70
CA ARG A 42 -35.13 2.95 -58.46
C ARG A 42 -34.87 2.07 -57.22
N LYS A 43 -35.28 0.80 -57.26
CA LYS A 43 -35.04 -0.16 -56.18
C LYS A 43 -33.55 -0.40 -55.93
N MET A 44 -32.75 -0.47 -56.98
CA MET A 44 -31.30 -0.66 -56.88
C MET A 44 -30.60 0.57 -56.29
N ILE A 45 -31.04 1.77 -56.64
CA ILE A 45 -30.55 3.02 -56.03
C ILE A 45 -30.86 3.03 -54.52
N GLU A 46 -32.11 2.74 -54.14
CA GLU A 46 -32.52 2.70 -52.73
C GLU A 46 -31.73 1.64 -51.93
N VAL A 47 -31.44 0.49 -52.53
CA VAL A 47 -30.63 -0.56 -51.90
C VAL A 47 -29.18 -0.10 -51.72
N ASN A 48 -28.58 0.57 -52.71
CA ASN A 48 -27.22 1.07 -52.60
C ASN A 48 -27.07 2.13 -51.52
N GLU A 49 -28.02 3.06 -51.40
CA GLU A 49 -28.01 4.07 -50.33
C GLU A 49 -28.06 3.41 -48.95
N LYS A 50 -28.93 2.41 -48.75
CA LYS A 50 -29.00 1.67 -47.48
C LYS A 50 -27.73 0.85 -47.17
N ILE A 51 -27.01 0.38 -48.19
CA ILE A 51 -25.77 -0.37 -47.99
C ILE A 51 -24.65 0.57 -47.50
N GLU A 52 -24.55 1.78 -48.05
CA GLU A 52 -23.54 2.73 -47.59
C GLU A 52 -23.80 3.23 -46.18
N ASP A 53 -25.07 3.48 -45.81
CA ASP A 53 -25.43 3.82 -44.43
C ASP A 53 -25.20 2.65 -43.45
N ALA A 54 -25.31 1.40 -43.92
CA ALA A 54 -25.07 0.21 -43.10
C ALA A 54 -23.58 -0.15 -42.95
N LYS A 55 -22.69 0.56 -43.63
CA LYS A 55 -21.26 0.30 -43.58
C LYS A 55 -20.70 0.78 -42.24
N THR A 56 -20.56 -0.15 -41.31
CA THR A 56 -19.89 0.11 -40.04
C THR A 56 -18.40 0.32 -40.29
N GLU A 57 -17.91 1.48 -39.90
CA GLU A 57 -16.49 1.77 -39.92
C GLU A 57 -15.78 0.93 -38.85
N VAL A 58 -14.73 0.21 -39.25
CA VAL A 58 -13.90 -0.57 -38.34
C VAL A 58 -12.61 0.22 -38.10
N ILE A 59 -12.35 0.56 -36.84
CA ILE A 59 -11.20 1.41 -36.48
C ILE A 59 -10.00 0.56 -36.12
N ASP A 60 -8.83 0.91 -36.66
CA ASP A 60 -7.54 0.30 -36.31
C ASP A 60 -6.65 1.25 -35.49
N ASN A 61 -7.24 1.98 -34.54
CA ASN A 61 -6.52 2.80 -33.55
C ASN A 61 -7.23 2.75 -32.18
N LEU A 62 -6.59 3.28 -31.14
CA LEU A 62 -7.11 3.37 -29.77
C LEU A 62 -7.29 4.82 -29.31
N GLU A 63 -7.30 5.76 -30.24
CA GLU A 63 -7.41 7.21 -29.98
C GLU A 63 -8.82 7.74 -30.28
N SER A 64 -9.63 6.96 -30.99
CA SER A 64 -11.02 7.30 -31.27
C SER A 64 -11.87 7.23 -30.00
N GLU A 65 -12.71 8.25 -29.80
CA GLU A 65 -13.72 8.32 -28.75
C GLU A 65 -15.12 7.91 -29.27
N ASP A 66 -15.21 7.47 -30.53
CA ASP A 66 -16.48 7.08 -31.16
C ASP A 66 -16.97 5.75 -30.59
N THR A 67 -18.16 5.77 -29.99
CA THR A 67 -18.76 4.60 -29.31
C THR A 67 -19.52 3.66 -30.25
N ASP A 68 -19.81 4.09 -31.48
CA ASP A 68 -20.65 3.34 -32.42
C ASP A 68 -19.82 2.49 -33.40
N LYS A 69 -18.50 2.69 -33.41
CA LYS A 69 -17.57 2.00 -34.31
C LYS A 69 -16.92 0.81 -33.60
N ALA A 70 -16.78 -0.29 -34.35
CA ALA A 70 -16.11 -1.47 -33.85
C ALA A 70 -14.58 -1.34 -33.95
N LEU A 71 -13.87 -1.85 -32.96
CA LEU A 71 -12.42 -2.04 -33.06
C LEU A 71 -12.08 -3.17 -34.04
N SER A 72 -10.98 -3.01 -34.77
CA SER A 72 -10.42 -4.06 -35.61
C SER A 72 -9.99 -5.27 -34.75
N ALA A 73 -9.94 -6.46 -35.36
CA ALA A 73 -9.38 -7.64 -34.70
C ALA A 73 -7.90 -7.46 -34.30
N ASN A 74 -7.16 -6.65 -35.05
CA ASN A 74 -5.78 -6.31 -34.72
C ASN A 74 -5.71 -5.47 -33.43
N GLN A 75 -6.62 -4.52 -33.23
CA GLN A 75 -6.71 -3.75 -31.98
C GLN A 75 -7.16 -4.60 -30.81
N GLY A 76 -8.08 -5.56 -31.02
CA GLY A 76 -8.43 -6.54 -30.01
C GLY A 76 -7.21 -7.35 -29.51
N ARG A 77 -6.35 -7.79 -30.43
CA ARG A 77 -5.08 -8.48 -30.09
C ARG A 77 -4.13 -7.57 -29.29
N ILE A 78 -3.94 -6.32 -29.73
CA ILE A 78 -3.05 -5.35 -29.06
C ILE A 78 -3.55 -5.05 -27.64
N LEU A 79 -4.87 -4.89 -27.45
CA LEU A 79 -5.46 -4.71 -26.12
C LEU A 79 -5.22 -5.93 -25.23
N ASN A 80 -5.39 -7.14 -25.78
CA ASN A 80 -5.13 -8.37 -25.03
C ASN A 80 -3.67 -8.45 -24.57
N GLU A 81 -2.71 -8.16 -25.45
CA GLU A 81 -1.28 -8.12 -25.12
C GLU A 81 -0.96 -7.07 -24.04
N ARG A 82 -1.60 -5.89 -24.08
CA ARG A 82 -1.44 -4.86 -23.05
C ARG A 82 -2.02 -5.29 -21.70
N ILE A 83 -3.19 -5.92 -21.69
CA ILE A 83 -3.81 -6.46 -20.47
C ILE A 83 -2.94 -7.55 -19.86
N ASP A 84 -2.42 -8.47 -20.69
CA ASP A 84 -1.51 -9.52 -20.25
C ASP A 84 -0.22 -8.92 -19.66
N SER A 85 0.32 -7.88 -20.29
CA SER A 85 1.48 -7.15 -19.75
C SER A 85 1.19 -6.48 -18.41
N ILE A 86 0.00 -5.90 -18.20
CA ILE A 86 -0.38 -5.29 -16.92
C ILE A 86 -0.52 -6.37 -15.84
N ASN A 87 -1.13 -7.51 -16.17
CA ASN A 87 -1.29 -8.62 -15.24
C ASN A 87 0.05 -9.28 -14.88
N ALA A 88 0.98 -9.36 -15.82
CA ALA A 88 2.33 -9.89 -15.59
C ALA A 88 3.26 -8.89 -14.87
N SER A 89 3.02 -7.58 -15.02
CA SER A 89 3.77 -6.52 -14.34
C SER A 89 3.10 -6.05 -13.04
N GLY A 90 1.96 -6.65 -12.68
CA GLY A 90 1.24 -6.31 -11.46
C GLY A 90 2.09 -6.69 -10.27
N VAL A 91 2.34 -5.72 -9.39
CA VAL A 91 3.02 -5.99 -8.12
C VAL A 91 2.25 -7.08 -7.41
N GLU A 92 2.86 -8.27 -7.27
CA GLU A 92 2.29 -9.34 -6.49
C GLU A 92 2.09 -8.85 -5.06
N MET A 93 0.90 -9.07 -4.50
CA MET A 93 0.61 -8.66 -3.13
C MET A 93 0.79 -9.83 -2.17
N VAL A 94 1.28 -9.56 -0.97
CA VAL A 94 1.48 -10.55 0.08
C VAL A 94 0.72 -10.18 1.35
N ASP A 95 -0.04 -11.14 1.88
CA ASP A 95 -0.81 -11.01 3.12
C ASP A 95 -0.06 -11.66 4.30
N ALA A 96 1.23 -11.35 4.44
CA ALA A 96 2.08 -11.90 5.48
C ALA A 96 3.17 -10.89 5.87
N LEU A 97 3.40 -10.68 7.18
CA LEU A 97 4.40 -9.74 7.70
C LEU A 97 5.79 -10.34 7.89
N ASP A 98 5.91 -11.65 7.71
CA ASP A 98 7.15 -12.43 7.77
C ASP A 98 7.69 -12.77 6.36
N SER A 99 7.06 -12.24 5.31
CA SER A 99 7.58 -12.33 3.95
C SER A 99 8.86 -11.51 3.82
N GLU A 100 9.90 -12.13 3.28
CA GLU A 100 11.16 -11.47 2.92
C GLU A 100 11.22 -11.05 1.44
N ASP A 101 10.15 -11.33 0.68
CA ASP A 101 10.05 -10.96 -0.72
C ASP A 101 10.06 -9.43 -0.90
N THR A 102 11.09 -8.91 -1.55
CA THR A 102 11.31 -7.48 -1.75
C THR A 102 10.50 -6.89 -2.90
N ASP A 103 9.96 -7.74 -3.77
CA ASP A 103 9.25 -7.32 -4.98
C ASP A 103 7.73 -7.30 -4.76
N LYS A 104 7.27 -7.86 -3.62
CA LYS A 104 5.85 -7.92 -3.24
C LYS A 104 5.43 -6.76 -2.38
N ALA A 105 4.28 -6.17 -2.71
CA ALA A 105 3.64 -5.18 -1.86
C ALA A 105 2.81 -5.87 -0.75
N LEU A 106 2.79 -5.28 0.43
CA LEU A 106 1.85 -5.70 1.48
C LEU A 106 0.40 -5.40 1.07
N THR A 107 -0.51 -6.29 1.42
CA THR A 107 -1.95 -6.03 1.24
C THR A 107 -2.45 -4.93 2.18
N ALA A 108 -3.61 -4.35 1.87
CA ALA A 108 -4.30 -3.42 2.75
C ALA A 108 -4.66 -4.04 4.12
N ASN A 109 -4.90 -5.36 4.18
CA ASN A 109 -5.13 -6.06 5.43
C ASN A 109 -3.90 -6.01 6.35
N GLN A 110 -2.69 -6.14 5.79
CA GLN A 110 -1.45 -5.97 6.56
C GLN A 110 -1.23 -4.53 7.03
N GLY A 111 -1.67 -3.53 6.26
CA GLY A 111 -1.72 -2.15 6.71
C GLY A 111 -2.59 -1.96 7.96
N ARG A 112 -3.78 -2.58 7.99
CA ARG A 112 -4.66 -2.59 9.18
C ARG A 112 -4.00 -3.29 10.37
N VAL A 113 -3.42 -4.48 10.17
CA VAL A 113 -2.74 -5.25 11.23
C VAL A 113 -1.56 -4.49 11.81
N LEU A 114 -0.76 -3.81 10.99
CA LEU A 114 0.32 -2.95 11.44
C LEU A 114 -0.21 -1.77 12.25
N ASN A 115 -1.30 -1.13 11.80
CA ASN A 115 -1.92 -0.04 12.55
C ASN A 115 -2.41 -0.52 13.93
N GLU A 116 -3.07 -1.68 14.02
CA GLU A 116 -3.50 -2.28 15.29
C GLU A 116 -2.31 -2.61 16.21
N LYS A 117 -1.21 -3.14 15.66
CA LYS A 117 0.03 -3.38 16.42
C LYS A 117 0.65 -2.08 16.92
N ILE A 118 0.68 -1.03 16.09
CA ILE A 118 1.20 0.29 16.46
C ILE A 118 0.32 0.92 17.54
N GLU A 119 -1.00 0.83 17.44
CA GLU A 119 -1.92 1.33 18.47
C GLU A 119 -1.74 0.58 19.80
N ALA A 120 -1.55 -0.75 19.75
CA ALA A 120 -1.23 -1.56 20.92
C ALA A 120 0.14 -1.19 21.53
N LEU A 121 1.14 -0.85 20.71
CA LEU A 121 2.43 -0.36 21.19
C LEU A 121 2.39 1.10 21.66
N GLY A 122 1.52 1.93 21.06
CA GLY A 122 1.27 3.33 21.42
C GLY A 122 0.56 3.47 22.76
N GLN A 123 -0.02 2.39 23.27
CA GLN A 123 -0.19 2.16 24.71
C GLN A 123 1.14 1.82 25.39
N ILE A 124 2.22 2.54 25.06
CA ILE A 124 3.32 2.70 26.00
C ILE A 124 2.63 3.18 27.28
N PRO A 125 2.78 2.49 28.43
CA PRO A 125 2.16 2.94 29.67
C PRO A 125 2.48 4.43 29.79
N ALA A 126 1.42 5.23 29.79
CA ALA A 126 1.49 6.67 29.68
C ALA A 126 2.46 7.16 30.74
N SER A 127 3.69 7.50 30.32
CA SER A 127 4.88 7.59 31.18
C SER A 127 5.12 6.34 32.05
N VAL A 128 6.24 5.65 31.85
CA VAL A 128 6.79 4.85 32.97
C VAL A 128 6.96 5.83 34.12
N GLU A 129 6.22 5.62 35.20
CA GLU A 129 6.31 6.49 36.38
C GLU A 129 7.68 6.23 37.03
N VAL A 130 8.60 7.17 36.84
CA VAL A 130 9.95 7.12 37.39
C VAL A 130 9.96 7.83 38.74
N VAL A 131 10.41 7.13 39.78
CA VAL A 131 10.39 7.62 41.16
C VAL A 131 11.65 8.44 41.45
N ASP A 132 11.49 9.71 41.84
CA ASP A 132 12.59 10.61 42.23
C ASP A 132 12.64 10.85 43.75
N ASN A 133 12.38 9.81 44.54
CA ASN A 133 12.49 9.83 46.00
C ASN A 133 12.96 8.47 46.54
N LEU A 134 13.29 8.40 47.84
CA LEU A 134 13.68 7.17 48.56
C LEU A 134 12.61 6.64 49.51
N GLU A 135 11.38 7.16 49.42
CA GLU A 135 10.28 6.77 50.30
C GLU A 135 9.34 5.75 49.64
N SER A 136 9.36 5.67 48.31
CA SER A 136 8.58 4.67 47.58
C SER A 136 9.02 3.25 47.91
N VAL A 137 8.04 2.39 48.14
CA VAL A 137 8.21 0.93 48.32
C VAL A 137 7.66 0.15 47.11
N ASP A 138 7.23 0.86 46.07
CA ASP A 138 6.71 0.27 44.83
C ASP A 138 7.85 -0.43 44.08
N VAL A 139 7.73 -1.75 43.95
CA VAL A 139 8.76 -2.61 43.34
C VAL A 139 8.72 -2.61 41.82
N ASP A 140 7.64 -2.11 41.22
CA ASP A 140 7.43 -2.09 39.77
C ASP A 140 7.90 -0.77 39.14
N LYS A 141 8.18 0.25 39.97
CA LYS A 141 8.64 1.56 39.53
C LYS A 141 10.15 1.72 39.66
N PRO A 142 10.88 2.04 38.58
CA PRO A 142 12.31 2.29 38.67
C PRO A 142 12.60 3.61 39.40
N LEU A 143 13.72 3.66 40.10
CA LEU A 143 14.29 4.92 40.59
C LEU A 143 14.80 5.78 39.44
N SER A 144 14.71 7.09 39.59
CA SER A 144 15.26 8.06 38.65
C SER A 144 16.79 7.99 38.63
N ALA A 145 17.39 8.46 37.51
CA ALA A 145 18.84 8.63 37.43
C ALA A 145 19.39 9.61 38.49
N ASN A 146 18.61 10.65 38.84
CA ASN A 146 18.97 11.58 39.90
C ASN A 146 18.99 10.89 41.28
N GLN A 147 18.00 10.01 41.54
CA GLN A 147 17.96 9.24 42.77
C GLN A 147 19.07 8.19 42.85
N GLY A 148 19.44 7.58 41.71
CA GLY A 148 20.63 6.73 41.61
C GLY A 148 21.94 7.48 41.92
N ARG A 149 22.09 8.73 41.45
CA ARG A 149 23.23 9.60 41.80
C ARG A 149 23.27 9.89 43.30
N ILE A 150 22.14 10.26 43.91
CA ILE A 150 22.07 10.54 45.35
C ILE A 150 22.42 9.29 46.16
N LEU A 151 21.91 8.12 45.80
CA LEU A 151 22.28 6.86 46.46
C LEU A 151 23.76 6.56 46.31
N LYS A 152 24.33 6.79 45.13
CA LYS A 152 25.77 6.65 44.89
C LYS A 152 26.56 7.59 45.81
N GLU A 153 26.19 8.87 45.90
CA GLU A 153 26.83 9.83 46.81
C GLU A 153 26.70 9.39 48.28
N MET A 154 25.52 8.91 48.69
CA MET A 154 25.31 8.38 50.04
C MET A 154 26.18 7.15 50.32
N VAL A 155 26.33 6.24 49.36
CA VAL A 155 27.14 5.03 49.48
C VAL A 155 28.62 5.38 49.43
N GLU A 156 29.08 6.26 48.55
CA GLU A 156 30.49 6.69 48.50
C GLU A 156 30.89 7.43 49.78
N ASN A 157 29.98 8.22 50.35
CA ASN A 157 30.20 8.87 51.65
C ASN A 157 30.12 7.90 52.84
N ASN A 158 29.34 6.81 52.77
CA ASN A 158 29.21 5.83 53.87
C ASN A 158 30.20 4.66 53.78
N VAL A 159 30.54 4.19 52.58
CA VAL A 159 31.57 3.18 52.29
C VAL A 159 32.97 3.81 52.29
N GLY A 160 33.04 5.14 52.35
CA GLY A 160 34.20 5.94 52.79
C GLY A 160 34.22 6.30 54.28
N GLY A 161 33.50 5.58 55.14
CA GLY A 161 33.56 5.78 56.60
C GLY A 161 32.71 6.95 57.11
N GLY A 162 31.44 6.65 57.41
CA GLY A 162 30.54 7.50 58.20
C GLY A 162 30.92 7.65 59.69
N GLY A 163 32.12 7.23 60.08
CA GLY A 163 32.93 7.89 61.09
C GLY A 163 34.25 8.17 60.41
N SER A 164 34.78 9.41 60.51
CA SER A 164 36.12 9.81 60.05
C SER A 164 37.00 8.57 59.94
N SER A 165 37.44 8.17 58.74
CA SER A 165 38.23 6.94 58.57
C SER A 165 39.40 7.02 59.54
N VAL A 166 39.23 6.42 60.72
CA VAL A 166 40.17 6.60 61.83
C VAL A 166 41.31 5.71 61.44
N GLU A 167 42.39 6.32 60.99
CA GLU A 167 43.59 5.58 60.65
C GLU A 167 44.07 4.84 61.90
N VAL A 168 44.17 3.52 61.82
CA VAL A 168 44.64 2.68 62.93
C VAL A 168 46.16 2.54 62.80
N VAL A 169 46.89 3.07 63.77
CA VAL A 169 48.35 3.12 63.76
C VAL A 169 48.93 1.97 64.56
N ASP A 170 49.80 1.19 63.93
CA ASP A 170 50.59 0.14 64.58
C ASP A 170 51.99 0.66 64.98
N SER A 171 52.04 1.76 65.74
CA SER A 171 53.28 2.33 66.28
C SER A 171 53.07 2.98 67.66
N PHE A 172 54.12 3.01 68.48
CA PHE A 172 54.13 3.66 69.80
C PHE A 172 54.75 5.06 69.79
N ASP A 173 55.32 5.49 68.67
CA ASP A 173 55.96 6.81 68.51
C ASP A 173 55.05 7.85 67.84
N SER A 174 53.83 7.45 67.45
CA SER A 174 52.88 8.37 66.85
C SER A 174 52.39 9.38 67.88
N THR A 175 52.46 10.66 67.53
CA THR A 175 51.91 11.76 68.32
C THR A 175 50.57 12.26 67.77
N ASP A 176 49.99 11.55 66.80
CA ASP A 176 48.75 11.95 66.14
C ASP A 176 47.55 11.67 67.06
N THR A 177 46.81 12.73 67.40
CA THR A 177 45.67 12.66 68.32
C THR A 177 44.37 12.21 67.63
N THR A 178 44.38 12.06 66.31
CA THR A 178 43.21 11.72 65.50
C THR A 178 43.21 10.26 65.04
N LYS A 179 44.33 9.56 65.24
CA LYS A 179 44.51 8.16 64.86
C LYS A 179 44.27 7.23 66.04
N ALA A 180 43.66 6.08 65.79
CA ALA A 180 43.45 5.06 66.82
C ALA A 180 44.71 4.20 66.96
N LEU A 181 45.04 3.79 68.18
CA LEU A 181 46.10 2.82 68.42
C LEU A 181 45.64 1.42 68.01
N SER A 182 46.51 0.65 67.33
CA SER A 182 46.18 -0.72 66.93
C SER A 182 45.93 -1.64 68.14
N ALA A 183 45.08 -2.65 67.97
CA ALA A 183 44.88 -3.69 68.99
C ALA A 183 46.18 -4.45 69.31
N ASN A 184 47.08 -4.60 68.34
CA ASN A 184 48.40 -5.21 68.55
C ASN A 184 49.26 -4.37 69.50
N ARG A 185 49.26 -3.04 69.33
CA ARG A 185 49.93 -2.12 70.26
C ARG A 185 49.28 -2.11 71.63
N GLY A 186 47.96 -2.15 71.71
CA GLY A 186 47.24 -2.31 72.99
C GLY A 186 47.67 -3.57 73.75
N ARG A 187 47.77 -4.71 73.07
CA ARG A 187 48.26 -5.98 73.65
C ARG A 187 49.71 -5.85 74.13
N LEU A 188 50.61 -5.35 73.28
CA LEU A 188 52.03 -5.21 73.63
C LEU A 188 52.25 -4.27 74.84
N LEU A 189 51.47 -3.20 74.94
CA LEU A 189 51.49 -2.31 76.11
C LEU A 189 51.01 -3.06 77.37
N ASN A 190 49.94 -3.84 77.26
CA ASN A 190 49.44 -4.65 78.37
C ASN A 190 50.46 -5.69 78.84
N ASP A 191 51.15 -6.36 77.92
CA ASP A 191 52.22 -7.32 78.23
C ASP A 191 53.37 -6.60 78.96
N ALA A 192 53.84 -5.45 78.45
CA ALA A 192 54.90 -4.66 79.09
C ALA A 192 54.53 -4.18 80.51
N ILE A 193 53.27 -3.78 80.73
CA ILE A 193 52.77 -3.41 82.07
C ILE A 193 52.79 -4.64 83.00
N GLY A 194 52.40 -5.81 82.49
CA GLY A 194 52.45 -7.06 83.25
C GLY A 194 53.86 -7.45 83.68
N ASP A 195 54.82 -7.33 82.76
CA ASP A 195 56.24 -7.60 83.04
C ASP A 195 56.80 -6.67 84.13
N ILE A 196 56.49 -5.37 84.05
CA ILE A 196 56.90 -4.37 85.08
C ILE A 196 56.28 -4.69 86.44
N SER A 197 54.99 -5.03 86.48
CA SER A 197 54.28 -5.38 87.72
C SER A 197 54.91 -6.61 88.40
N THR A 198 55.25 -7.62 87.61
CA THR A 198 55.93 -8.83 88.10
C THR A 198 57.32 -8.50 88.64
N ALA A 199 58.10 -7.70 87.92
CA ALA A 199 59.44 -7.28 88.35
C ALA A 199 59.41 -6.45 89.64
N LEU A 200 58.47 -5.51 89.78
CA LEU A 200 58.29 -4.73 91.01
C LEU A 200 57.92 -5.62 92.21
N THR A 201 57.05 -6.61 92.00
CA THR A 201 56.69 -7.58 93.04
C THR A 201 57.91 -8.39 93.50
N GLN A 202 58.84 -8.70 92.59
CA GLN A 202 60.08 -9.41 92.92
C GLN A 202 61.11 -8.53 93.65
N ILE A 203 61.09 -7.21 93.43
CA ILE A 203 62.03 -6.25 94.06
C ILE A 203 61.53 -5.75 95.42
N LEU A 204 60.22 -5.55 95.56
CA LEU A 204 59.57 -4.98 96.75
C LEU A 204 58.96 -6.06 97.67
N GLY A 205 59.01 -7.33 97.27
CA GLY A 205 58.72 -8.48 98.11
C GLY A 205 59.84 -8.75 99.10
#